data_AF-A0A6I7QDE2-F1
#
_entry.id   AF-A0A6I7QDE2-F1
#
_cell.length_a   1.000
_cell.length_b   1.000
_cell.length_c   1.000
_cell.angle_alpha   90.00
_cell.angle_beta   90.00
_cell.angle_gamma   90.00
#
_symmetry.space_group_name_H-M   'P 1'
#
loop_
_entity.id
_entity.type
_entity.pdbx_description
1 polymer ?
#
loop_
_entity_poly.entity_id
_entity_poly.type
_entity_poly.pdbx_seq_one_letter_code
_entity_poly.pdbx_strand_id
1 'polypeptide(L)'
;MVYKFKKHILSRKIAVLILIFFIKTILISPQLYAFDESDRDPVVWNVSFEGNENYRSMVLSEIIATESPGIFQKLLGRHSDFRLSETELRRDRVRLMRYYERRGYQNVSVEFEIIPRRKEWRKDVVFHIREGDPVMIRSSEVVIEADDEIKKEIRESRDFTRALAQHEYREGERYQTLRRADVEGRFLQALENQGFAWPEVEIETEIDTVTNRADIKIIARPNDKSYFTNITIEGDLSVPERI
;
A
#
# COMPACT_ATOMS: atom_id res chain seq x y z
N MET A 1 -23.79 -44.89 -51.56
CA MET A 1 -23.54 -45.38 -52.93
C MET A 1 -22.06 -45.68 -53.06
N VAL A 2 -21.75 -46.76 -53.79
CA VAL A 2 -20.58 -47.64 -53.69
C VAL A 2 -19.26 -47.04 -54.26
N TYR A 3 -18.16 -47.48 -53.65
CA TYR A 3 -16.72 -47.39 -53.98
C TYR A 3 -16.27 -47.14 -55.44
N LYS A 4 -15.19 -46.35 -55.60
CA LYS A 4 -14.12 -46.48 -56.63
C LYS A 4 -12.78 -46.11 -55.96
N PHE A 5 -11.93 -47.07 -55.54
CA PHE A 5 -10.83 -47.69 -56.30
C PHE A 5 -10.02 -46.75 -57.20
N LYS A 6 -8.75 -46.47 -56.86
CA LYS A 6 -7.61 -47.24 -57.41
C LYS A 6 -6.30 -46.95 -56.67
N LYS A 7 -5.67 -48.04 -56.26
CA LYS A 7 -4.33 -48.22 -55.65
C LYS A 7 -3.37 -48.66 -56.76
N HIS A 8 -2.06 -48.38 -56.63
CA HIS A 8 -0.88 -49.12 -57.18
C HIS A 8 0.30 -48.11 -57.33
N ILE A 9 1.57 -48.34 -56.98
CA ILE A 9 2.48 -49.51 -56.85
C ILE A 9 3.67 -49.04 -55.95
N LEU A 10 4.06 -49.76 -54.89
CA LEU A 10 5.24 -50.68 -54.78
C LEU A 10 6.58 -50.01 -55.22
N SER A 11 7.75 -50.11 -54.57
CA SER A 11 8.29 -51.01 -53.53
C SER A 11 9.60 -50.46 -52.95
N ARG A 12 9.95 -50.94 -51.75
CA ARG A 12 11.28 -51.00 -51.08
C ARG A 12 12.35 -51.66 -52.01
N LYS A 13 13.70 -51.58 -51.89
CA LYS A 13 14.74 -51.05 -50.98
C LYS A 13 16.16 -51.44 -51.56
N ILE A 14 17.25 -50.69 -51.23
CA ILE A 14 18.70 -51.10 -51.11
C ILE A 14 19.52 -51.26 -52.45
N ALA A 15 20.80 -50.87 -52.68
CA ALA A 15 22.04 -50.50 -51.93
C ALA A 15 23.00 -49.63 -52.80
N VAL A 16 23.68 -48.58 -52.26
CA VAL A 16 25.14 -48.43 -51.93
C VAL A 16 26.17 -48.39 -53.08
N LEU A 17 26.79 -47.20 -53.33
CA LEU A 17 28.23 -46.90 -53.62
C LEU A 17 28.38 -45.35 -53.84
N ILE A 18 28.84 -44.52 -52.88
CA ILE A 18 30.22 -44.09 -52.51
C ILE A 18 30.84 -42.93 -53.37
N LEU A 19 31.05 -41.78 -52.70
CA LEU A 19 32.15 -40.76 -52.81
C LEU A 19 32.17 -39.85 -54.07
N ILE A 20 32.06 -38.51 -54.02
CA ILE A 20 33.00 -37.48 -53.50
C ILE A 20 32.36 -36.07 -53.73
N PHE A 21 32.67 -35.07 -52.88
CA PHE A 21 32.45 -33.60 -53.02
C PHE A 21 30.98 -33.11 -52.89
N PHE A 22 30.52 -32.30 -51.92
CA PHE A 22 31.13 -31.23 -51.12
C PHE A 22 30.53 -31.28 -49.70
N ILE A 23 31.37 -31.60 -48.70
CA ILE A 23 31.08 -31.20 -47.33
C ILE A 23 31.40 -29.69 -47.26
N LYS A 24 30.39 -28.84 -47.49
CA LYS A 24 30.41 -27.51 -46.86
C LYS A 24 29.91 -27.72 -45.45
N THR A 25 30.78 -28.28 -44.62
CA THR A 25 30.81 -27.96 -43.19
C THR A 25 30.97 -26.45 -43.11
N ILE A 26 29.83 -25.76 -43.05
CA ILE A 26 29.80 -24.46 -42.42
C ILE A 26 30.15 -24.79 -40.97
N LEU A 27 31.41 -24.58 -40.62
CA LEU A 27 31.79 -24.21 -39.26
C LEU A 27 30.98 -22.95 -38.96
N ILE A 28 29.73 -23.13 -38.53
CA ILE A 28 28.99 -22.08 -37.85
C ILE A 28 29.73 -21.99 -36.53
N SER A 29 30.68 -21.06 -36.47
CA SER A 29 31.30 -20.63 -35.23
C SER A 29 30.15 -20.43 -34.23
N PRO A 30 30.21 -21.01 -33.02
CA PRO A 30 29.16 -20.79 -32.00
C PRO A 30 28.99 -19.33 -31.59
N GLN A 31 29.81 -18.43 -32.14
CA GLN A 31 29.95 -17.02 -31.78
C GLN A 31 28.86 -16.12 -32.37
N LEU A 32 27.98 -16.61 -33.25
CA LEU A 32 26.96 -15.79 -33.93
C LEU A 32 25.54 -15.89 -33.34
N TYR A 33 25.38 -16.50 -32.16
CA TYR A 33 24.13 -16.43 -31.37
C TYR A 33 24.33 -15.80 -29.99
N ALA A 34 25.40 -15.03 -29.78
CA ALA A 34 25.42 -14.02 -28.74
C ALA A 34 24.69 -12.78 -29.29
N PHE A 35 23.37 -12.87 -29.45
CA PHE A 35 22.55 -11.67 -29.52
C PHE A 35 22.79 -10.96 -28.19
N ASP A 36 23.31 -9.74 -28.26
CA ASP A 36 23.81 -8.98 -27.12
C ASP A 36 22.73 -8.91 -26.02
N GLU A 37 22.80 -9.79 -25.01
CA GLU A 37 21.80 -9.83 -23.92
C GLU A 37 21.82 -8.53 -23.10
N SER A 38 22.85 -7.69 -23.27
CA SER A 38 22.98 -6.33 -22.73
C SER A 38 22.04 -5.29 -23.35
N ASP A 39 21.48 -5.54 -24.52
CA ASP A 39 20.64 -4.54 -25.22
C ASP A 39 19.14 -4.65 -24.87
N ARG A 40 18.79 -5.52 -23.91
CA ARG A 40 17.41 -5.66 -23.42
C ARG A 40 17.15 -4.73 -22.25
N ASP A 41 15.99 -4.07 -22.29
CA ASP A 41 15.46 -3.31 -21.15
C ASP A 41 15.48 -4.19 -19.87
N PRO A 42 16.03 -3.70 -18.76
CA PRO A 42 15.99 -4.43 -17.50
C PRO A 42 14.55 -4.57 -16.99
N VAL A 43 14.24 -5.74 -16.45
CA VAL A 43 12.92 -6.14 -15.95
C VAL A 43 13.05 -6.57 -14.50
N VAL A 44 12.11 -6.10 -13.66
CA VAL A 44 11.96 -6.53 -12.28
C VAL A 44 11.43 -7.96 -12.26
N TRP A 45 12.28 -8.88 -11.82
CA TRP A 45 11.97 -10.30 -11.81
C TRP A 45 11.36 -10.75 -10.49
N ASN A 46 11.83 -10.22 -9.37
CA ASN A 46 11.24 -10.40 -8.04
C ASN A 46 11.34 -9.09 -7.25
N VAL A 47 10.40 -8.87 -6.34
CA VAL A 47 10.47 -7.84 -5.32
C VAL A 47 10.39 -8.51 -3.95
N SER A 48 11.23 -8.09 -3.01
CA SER A 48 11.24 -8.60 -1.64
C SER A 48 11.56 -7.49 -0.65
N PHE A 49 11.27 -7.76 0.62
CA PHE A 49 11.44 -6.83 1.72
C PHE A 49 12.17 -7.55 2.85
N GLU A 50 13.14 -6.87 3.45
CA GLU A 50 13.94 -7.38 4.57
C GLU A 50 13.90 -6.37 5.72
N GLY A 51 13.95 -6.86 6.96
CA GLY A 51 13.88 -6.03 8.17
C GLY A 51 12.49 -5.50 8.53
N ASN A 52 11.44 -5.94 7.82
CA ASN A 52 10.04 -5.66 8.16
C ASN A 52 9.52 -6.66 9.22
N GLU A 53 9.45 -6.23 10.47
CA GLU A 53 8.99 -7.04 11.60
C GLU A 53 7.51 -6.79 11.91
N ASN A 54 7.06 -5.54 11.80
CA ASN A 54 5.69 -5.15 12.20
C ASN A 54 4.67 -5.22 11.04
N TYR A 55 5.12 -5.19 9.79
CA TYR A 55 4.25 -5.29 8.62
C TYR A 55 4.72 -6.39 7.69
N ARG A 56 3.79 -7.22 7.22
CA ARG A 56 4.09 -8.34 6.31
C ARG A 56 4.47 -7.83 4.93
N SER A 57 5.39 -8.51 4.27
CA SER A 57 5.85 -8.18 2.91
C SER A 57 4.69 -8.09 1.89
N MET A 58 3.63 -8.88 2.07
CA MET A 58 2.41 -8.80 1.24
C MET A 58 1.70 -7.44 1.37
N VAL A 59 1.65 -6.88 2.58
CA VAL A 59 1.07 -5.54 2.79
C VAL A 59 1.97 -4.50 2.14
N LEU A 60 3.29 -4.61 2.33
CA LEU A 60 4.24 -3.66 1.75
C LEU A 60 4.25 -3.69 0.22
N SER A 61 4.01 -4.85 -0.41
CA SER A 61 3.86 -4.94 -1.87
C SER A 61 2.65 -4.17 -2.41
N GLU A 62 1.58 -3.99 -1.62
CA GLU A 62 0.41 -3.18 -2.03
C GLU A 62 0.68 -1.67 -1.92
N ILE A 63 1.73 -1.27 -1.20
CA ILE A 63 2.08 0.14 -0.98
C ILE A 63 2.96 0.70 -2.11
N ILE A 64 3.71 -0.17 -2.77
CA ILE A 64 4.64 0.21 -3.85
C ILE A 64 3.97 0.06 -5.22
N ALA A 65 4.47 0.81 -6.20
CA ALA A 65 4.03 0.69 -7.59
C ALA A 65 4.86 -0.33 -8.38
N THR A 66 6.10 -0.62 -7.94
CA THR A 66 6.94 -1.62 -8.60
C THR A 66 6.40 -3.03 -8.38
N GLU A 67 5.96 -3.66 -9.47
CA GLU A 67 5.47 -5.03 -9.48
C GLU A 67 6.51 -6.01 -10.06
N SER A 68 6.25 -7.30 -9.88
CA SER A 68 7.02 -8.37 -10.54
C SER A 68 6.08 -9.43 -11.12
N PRO A 69 6.47 -10.14 -12.19
CA PRO A 69 5.60 -11.11 -12.82
C PRO A 69 5.35 -12.30 -11.88
N GLY A 70 4.10 -12.73 -11.81
CA GLY A 70 3.70 -13.94 -11.11
C GLY A 70 4.27 -15.20 -11.77
N ILE A 71 4.15 -16.34 -11.09
CA ILE A 71 4.72 -17.63 -11.55
C ILE A 71 4.20 -18.01 -12.96
N PHE A 72 2.90 -17.87 -13.21
CA PHE A 72 2.29 -18.17 -14.52
C PHE A 72 2.75 -17.19 -15.61
N GLN A 73 2.88 -15.89 -15.29
CA GLN A 73 3.38 -14.88 -16.24
C GLN A 73 4.84 -15.16 -16.62
N LYS A 74 5.69 -15.55 -15.66
CA LYS A 74 7.06 -16.00 -15.90
C LYS A 74 7.11 -17.22 -16.82
N LEU A 75 6.22 -18.20 -16.62
CA LEU A 75 6.15 -19.42 -17.44
C LEU A 75 5.69 -19.14 -18.88
N LEU A 76 4.75 -18.21 -19.07
CA LEU A 76 4.23 -17.81 -20.40
C LEU A 76 5.09 -16.74 -21.10
N GLY A 77 6.22 -16.33 -20.51
CA GLY A 77 7.08 -15.27 -21.08
C GLY A 77 6.45 -13.87 -21.08
N ARG A 78 5.37 -13.66 -20.30
CA ARG A 78 4.63 -12.39 -20.21
C ARG A 78 5.21 -11.51 -19.11
N HIS A 79 6.42 -10.98 -19.36
CA HIS A 79 7.17 -10.20 -18.36
C HIS A 79 7.67 -8.85 -18.88
N SER A 80 7.35 -8.47 -20.11
CA SER A 80 7.78 -7.19 -20.72
C SER A 80 7.25 -5.96 -20.00
N ASP A 81 6.12 -6.09 -19.30
CA ASP A 81 5.43 -4.95 -18.68
C ASP A 81 6.09 -4.53 -17.36
N PHE A 82 6.93 -5.39 -16.77
CA PHE A 82 7.59 -5.17 -15.48
C PHE A 82 8.97 -4.50 -15.63
N ARG A 83 9.05 -3.45 -16.46
CA ARG A 83 10.31 -2.73 -16.70
C ARG A 83 10.83 -2.12 -15.40
N LEU A 84 12.13 -2.27 -15.18
CA LEU A 84 12.82 -1.63 -14.06
C LEU A 84 12.88 -0.12 -14.28
N SER A 85 12.38 0.63 -13.30
CA SER A 85 12.50 2.08 -13.24
C SER A 85 13.08 2.49 -11.90
N GLU A 86 14.32 2.96 -11.89
CA GLU A 86 14.97 3.42 -10.66
C GLU A 86 14.23 4.63 -10.05
N THR A 87 13.62 5.47 -10.89
CA THR A 87 12.77 6.58 -10.43
C THR A 87 11.56 6.06 -9.66
N GLU A 88 10.91 4.97 -10.12
CA GLU A 88 9.81 4.36 -9.37
C GLU A 88 10.30 3.71 -8.08
N LEU A 89 11.46 3.04 -8.07
CA LEU A 89 12.04 2.50 -6.84
C LEU A 89 12.31 3.58 -5.79
N ARG A 90 12.81 4.75 -6.20
CA ARG A 90 12.99 5.91 -5.31
C ARG A 90 11.66 6.45 -4.79
N ARG A 91 10.59 6.44 -5.60
CA ARG A 91 9.24 6.81 -5.16
C ARG A 91 8.67 5.78 -4.19
N ASP A 92 8.87 4.49 -4.46
CA ASP A 92 8.44 3.37 -3.64
C ASP A 92 9.09 3.38 -2.27
N ARG A 93 10.40 3.67 -2.21
CA ARG A 93 11.11 3.95 -0.96
C ARG A 93 10.38 5.01 -0.12
N VAL A 94 9.99 6.13 -0.74
CA VAL A 94 9.25 7.20 -0.04
C VAL A 94 7.85 6.74 0.36
N ARG A 95 7.14 5.98 -0.49
CA ARG A 95 5.81 5.42 -0.15
C ARG A 95 5.88 4.52 1.09
N LEU A 96 6.90 3.65 1.15
CA LEU A 96 7.16 2.78 2.30
C LEU A 96 7.50 3.59 3.56
N MET A 97 8.44 4.54 3.49
CA MET A 97 8.76 5.42 4.62
C MET A 97 7.51 6.12 5.16
N ARG A 98 6.70 6.74 4.28
CA ARG A 98 5.46 7.42 4.65
C ARG A 98 4.42 6.46 5.26
N TYR A 99 4.36 5.21 4.80
CA TYR A 99 3.48 4.21 5.36
C TYR A 99 3.80 3.91 6.84
N TYR A 100 5.09 3.78 7.14
CA TYR A 100 5.62 3.53 8.48
C TYR A 100 5.52 4.77 9.39
N GLU A 101 5.93 5.95 8.90
CA GLU A 101 5.88 7.22 9.64
C GLU A 101 4.47 7.54 10.14
N ARG A 102 3.45 7.42 9.27
CA ARG A 102 2.04 7.65 9.64
C ARG A 102 1.53 6.67 10.70
N ARG A 103 2.22 5.54 10.87
CA ARG A 103 1.93 4.49 11.86
C ARG A 103 2.84 4.53 13.08
N GLY A 104 3.57 5.63 13.26
CA GLY A 104 4.32 5.93 14.48
C GLY A 104 5.81 5.63 14.41
N TYR A 105 6.36 5.20 13.27
CA TYR A 105 7.77 4.92 13.10
C TYR A 105 8.49 6.10 12.45
N GLN A 106 8.77 7.14 13.23
CA GLN A 106 9.35 8.39 12.68
C GLN A 106 10.81 8.24 12.25
N ASN A 107 11.54 7.29 12.82
CA ASN A 107 12.94 7.02 12.51
C ASN A 107 13.13 5.88 11.50
N VAL A 108 12.09 5.54 10.74
CA VAL A 108 12.17 4.50 9.71
C VAL A 108 13.17 4.91 8.62
N SER A 109 14.00 3.97 8.19
CA SER A 109 14.82 4.12 6.98
C SER A 109 14.55 2.97 6.03
N VAL A 110 14.47 3.28 4.75
CA VAL A 110 14.26 2.31 3.68
C VAL A 110 15.32 2.57 2.63
N GLU A 111 16.07 1.53 2.29
CA GLU A 111 16.98 1.53 1.15
C GLU A 111 16.56 0.43 0.19
N PHE A 112 17.04 0.48 -1.06
CA PHE A 112 16.78 -0.60 -2.01
C PHE A 112 18.05 -1.01 -2.73
N GLU A 113 18.10 -2.29 -3.08
CA GLU A 113 19.18 -2.91 -3.82
C GLU A 113 18.63 -3.57 -5.08
N ILE A 114 19.36 -3.43 -6.19
CA ILE A 114 19.03 -4.05 -7.48
C ILE A 114 20.07 -5.13 -7.76
N ILE A 115 19.67 -6.39 -7.63
CA ILE A 115 20.55 -7.55 -7.74
C ILE A 115 20.41 -8.17 -9.13
N PRO A 116 21.48 -8.24 -9.94
CA PRO A 116 21.44 -8.93 -11.23
C PRO A 116 21.26 -10.44 -11.04
N ARG A 117 20.45 -11.07 -11.89
CA ARG A 117 20.36 -12.54 -11.96
C ARG A 117 21.28 -13.08 -13.04
N ARG A 118 21.27 -14.41 -13.23
CA ARG A 118 22.00 -15.11 -14.30
C ARG A 118 21.82 -14.48 -15.69
N LYS A 119 20.67 -13.86 -15.96
CA LYS A 119 20.44 -13.04 -17.17
C LYS A 119 20.46 -11.58 -16.76
N GLU A 120 21.32 -10.77 -17.38
CA GLU A 120 21.53 -9.38 -16.97
C GLU A 120 20.28 -8.52 -17.00
N TRP A 121 19.39 -8.72 -17.98
CA TRP A 121 18.11 -8.00 -18.06
C TRP A 121 17.10 -8.40 -16.97
N ARG A 122 17.36 -9.44 -16.16
CA ARG A 122 16.53 -9.82 -15.03
C ARG A 122 17.15 -9.29 -13.74
N LYS A 123 16.43 -8.42 -13.04
CA LYS A 123 16.88 -7.83 -11.79
C LYS A 123 15.94 -8.23 -10.64
N ASP A 124 16.48 -8.70 -9.54
CA ASP A 124 15.75 -8.83 -8.28
C ASP A 124 15.87 -7.50 -7.51
N VAL A 125 14.78 -7.03 -6.93
CA VAL A 125 14.75 -5.81 -6.11
C VAL A 125 14.50 -6.20 -4.66
N VAL A 126 15.34 -5.70 -3.76
CA VAL A 126 15.21 -5.91 -2.32
C VAL A 126 15.10 -4.56 -1.64
N PHE A 127 14.00 -4.34 -0.91
CA PHE A 127 13.87 -3.18 -0.02
C PHE A 127 14.35 -3.56 1.38
N HIS A 128 15.41 -2.89 1.83
CA HIS A 128 15.99 -3.05 3.16
C HIS A 128 15.37 -2.03 4.10
N ILE A 129 14.61 -2.48 5.09
CA ILE A 129 13.84 -1.64 6.00
C ILE A 129 14.46 -1.72 7.39
N ARG A 130 14.72 -0.56 8.00
CA ARG A 130 14.97 -0.44 9.43
C ARG A 130 13.82 0.37 10.02
N GLU A 131 12.92 -0.32 10.73
CA GLU A 131 11.66 0.28 11.22
C GLU A 131 11.91 1.36 12.29
N GLY A 132 12.90 1.11 13.16
CA GLY A 132 13.15 1.95 14.33
C GLY A 132 12.10 1.76 15.43
N ASP A 133 12.30 2.44 16.56
CA ASP A 133 11.33 2.39 17.66
C ASP A 133 10.09 3.24 17.36
N PRO A 134 8.90 2.78 17.75
CA PRO A 134 7.69 3.56 17.61
C PRO A 134 7.66 4.74 18.60
N VAL A 135 7.06 5.84 18.17
CA VAL A 135 6.69 6.95 19.06
C VAL A 135 5.56 6.50 19.96
N MET A 136 5.78 6.54 21.27
CA MET A 136 4.79 6.17 22.27
C MET A 136 4.21 7.41 22.93
N ILE A 137 2.91 7.37 23.22
CA ILE A 137 2.20 8.46 23.87
C ILE A 137 2.58 8.45 25.35
N ARG A 138 3.22 9.53 25.79
CA ARG A 138 3.62 9.76 27.17
C ARG A 138 2.47 10.33 27.98
N SER A 139 1.78 11.34 27.44
CA SER A 139 0.63 11.97 28.07
C SER A 139 -0.47 12.23 27.04
N SER A 140 -1.72 12.17 27.49
CA SER A 140 -2.88 12.53 26.68
C SER A 140 -3.90 13.28 27.52
N GLU A 141 -3.98 14.58 27.32
CA GLU A 141 -4.93 15.46 27.99
C GLU A 141 -6.11 15.79 27.07
N VAL A 142 -7.33 15.82 27.63
CA VAL A 142 -8.53 16.31 26.95
C VAL A 142 -9.04 17.56 27.67
N VAL A 143 -9.00 18.69 26.97
CA VAL A 143 -9.42 20.01 27.45
C VAL A 143 -10.72 20.40 26.76
N ILE A 144 -11.70 20.87 27.53
CA ILE A 144 -12.94 21.44 27.01
C ILE A 144 -12.90 22.94 27.25
N GLU A 145 -12.93 23.74 26.18
CA GLU A 145 -12.90 25.20 26.22
C GLU A 145 -14.34 25.75 26.24
N ALA A 146 -14.93 25.78 27.44
CA ALA A 146 -16.24 26.35 27.71
C ALA A 146 -16.28 26.95 29.12
N ASP A 147 -17.44 27.43 29.58
CA ASP A 147 -17.68 27.66 31.01
C ASP A 147 -17.82 26.35 31.78
N ASP A 148 -17.77 26.41 33.11
CA ASP A 148 -17.72 25.22 33.95
C ASP A 148 -19.05 24.43 33.98
N GLU A 149 -20.19 25.09 33.74
CA GLU A 149 -21.49 24.42 33.66
C GLU A 149 -21.56 23.56 32.39
N ILE A 150 -21.21 24.13 31.25
CA ILE A 150 -21.14 23.41 29.96
C ILE A 150 -20.10 22.28 30.03
N LYS A 151 -18.91 22.52 30.59
CA LYS A 151 -17.89 21.46 30.76
C LYS A 151 -18.42 20.29 31.56
N LYS A 152 -19.16 20.56 32.63
CA LYS A 152 -19.74 19.51 33.48
C LYS A 152 -20.78 18.72 32.72
N GLU A 153 -21.69 19.39 32.02
CA GLU A 153 -22.70 18.74 31.16
C GLU A 153 -22.04 17.80 30.14
N ILE A 154 -21.04 18.30 29.41
CA ILE A 154 -20.33 17.53 28.37
C ILE A 154 -19.67 16.29 28.98
N ARG A 155 -18.97 16.43 30.10
CA ARG A 155 -18.26 15.32 30.75
C ARG A 155 -19.20 14.24 31.30
N GLU A 156 -20.39 14.63 31.77
CA GLU A 156 -21.39 13.70 32.30
C GLU A 156 -22.16 12.98 31.17
N SER A 157 -22.08 13.47 29.93
CA SER A 157 -22.72 12.83 28.79
C SER A 157 -22.13 11.44 28.51
N ARG A 158 -23.01 10.51 28.13
CA ARG A 158 -22.62 9.15 27.75
C ARG A 158 -21.72 9.14 26.51
N ASP A 159 -21.99 10.02 25.55
CA ASP A 159 -21.26 10.05 24.28
C ASP A 159 -19.83 10.57 24.45
N PHE A 160 -19.64 11.61 25.26
CA PHE A 160 -18.29 12.10 25.58
C PHE A 160 -17.51 11.12 26.46
N THR A 161 -18.17 10.50 27.45
CA THR A 161 -17.56 9.42 28.25
C THR A 161 -17.08 8.27 27.35
N ARG A 162 -17.88 7.89 26.35
CA ARG A 162 -17.50 6.90 25.35
C ARG A 162 -16.34 7.36 24.49
N ALA A 163 -16.30 8.64 24.10
CA ALA A 163 -15.20 9.22 23.35
C ALA A 163 -13.88 9.12 24.13
N LEU A 164 -13.88 9.53 25.41
CA LEU A 164 -12.74 9.43 26.32
C LEU A 164 -12.24 7.98 26.51
N ALA A 165 -13.15 7.01 26.63
CA ALA A 165 -12.76 5.63 26.87
C ALA A 165 -12.18 4.91 25.64
N GLN A 166 -12.52 5.38 24.43
CA GLN A 166 -12.31 4.62 23.19
C GLN A 166 -11.38 5.27 22.17
N HIS A 167 -10.94 6.51 22.37
CA HIS A 167 -10.01 7.14 21.43
C HIS A 167 -8.66 6.39 21.41
N GLU A 168 -7.99 6.45 20.27
CA GLU A 168 -6.74 5.73 19.98
C GLU A 168 -5.51 6.42 20.56
N TYR A 169 -5.63 7.70 20.94
CA TYR A 169 -4.53 8.52 21.48
C TYR A 169 -4.40 8.39 23.01
N ARG A 170 -4.25 7.17 23.53
CA ARG A 170 -4.15 6.93 24.97
C ARG A 170 -2.71 6.82 25.44
N GLU A 171 -2.45 7.19 26.69
CA GLU A 171 -1.13 7.01 27.32
C GLU A 171 -0.66 5.55 27.23
N GLY A 172 0.62 5.38 26.89
CA GLY A 172 1.24 4.08 26.68
C GLY A 172 0.96 3.44 25.32
N GLU A 173 0.03 3.98 24.53
CA GLU A 173 -0.22 3.49 23.17
C GLU A 173 0.75 4.12 22.16
N ARG A 174 0.83 3.51 20.98
CA ARG A 174 1.63 4.06 19.88
C ARG A 174 0.94 5.27 19.26
N TYR A 175 1.67 6.36 19.10
CA TYR A 175 1.19 7.52 18.36
C TYR A 175 1.16 7.23 16.86
N GLN A 176 -0.02 7.35 16.24
CA GLN A 176 -0.21 7.13 14.80
C GLN A 176 -0.91 8.33 14.18
N THR A 177 -0.20 9.15 13.41
CA THR A 177 -0.75 10.35 12.77
C THR A 177 -1.99 10.06 11.91
N LEU A 178 -2.08 8.87 11.30
CA LEU A 178 -3.26 8.49 10.51
C LEU A 178 -4.56 8.41 11.32
N ARG A 179 -4.48 8.24 12.64
CA ARG A 179 -5.64 8.15 13.54
C ARG A 179 -6.20 9.50 13.94
N ARG A 180 -5.52 10.59 13.57
CA ARG A 180 -5.89 11.95 13.98
C ARG A 180 -7.34 12.27 13.63
N ALA A 181 -7.74 12.03 12.37
CA ALA A 181 -9.10 12.29 11.90
C ALA A 181 -10.15 11.43 12.61
N ASP A 182 -9.83 10.16 12.90
CA ASP A 182 -10.73 9.25 13.65
C ASP A 182 -10.95 9.78 15.08
N VAL A 183 -9.88 10.24 15.74
CA VAL A 183 -9.93 10.80 17.10
C VAL A 183 -10.69 12.13 17.12
N GLU A 184 -10.37 13.06 16.21
CA GLU A 184 -11.07 14.34 16.08
C GLU A 184 -12.58 14.12 15.83
N GLY A 185 -12.92 13.27 14.87
CA GLY A 185 -14.32 12.94 14.52
C GLY A 185 -15.09 12.30 15.67
N ARG A 186 -14.43 11.51 16.53
CA ARG A 186 -15.06 10.90 17.71
C ARG A 186 -15.49 11.94 18.74
N PHE A 187 -14.63 12.91 19.05
CA PHE A 187 -14.97 13.99 19.97
C PHE A 187 -15.96 14.98 19.35
N LEU A 188 -15.81 15.25 18.05
CA LEU A 188 -16.73 16.11 17.30
C LEU A 188 -18.16 15.55 17.37
N GLN A 189 -18.35 14.29 16.99
CA GLN A 189 -19.65 13.61 17.05
C GLN A 189 -20.24 13.58 18.47
N ALA A 190 -19.39 13.40 19.48
CA ALA A 190 -19.84 13.40 20.88
C ALA A 190 -20.40 14.76 21.32
N LEU A 191 -19.89 15.86 20.76
CA LEU A 191 -20.41 17.21 21.00
C LEU A 191 -21.67 17.47 20.16
N GLU A 192 -21.65 17.14 18.86
CA GLU A 192 -22.81 17.33 17.96
C GLU A 192 -24.07 16.63 18.49
N ASN A 193 -23.93 15.40 18.98
CA ASN A 193 -25.03 14.63 19.57
C ASN A 193 -25.64 15.27 20.83
N GLN A 194 -24.96 16.24 21.45
CA GLN A 194 -25.46 17.00 22.59
C GLN A 194 -26.15 18.32 22.19
N GLY A 195 -26.24 18.60 20.88
CA GLY A 195 -26.89 19.80 20.35
C GLY A 195 -25.96 20.98 20.12
N PHE A 196 -24.64 20.79 20.19
CA PHE A 196 -23.67 21.79 19.75
C PHE A 196 -23.63 21.79 18.21
N ALA A 197 -23.97 22.91 17.57
CA ALA A 197 -24.16 22.94 16.11
C ALA A 197 -22.86 23.03 15.31
N TRP A 198 -21.87 23.74 15.85
CA TRP A 198 -20.59 23.97 15.19
C TRP A 198 -19.42 23.71 16.13
N PRO A 199 -19.33 22.53 16.77
CA PRO A 199 -18.19 22.26 17.64
C PRO A 199 -16.91 22.14 16.81
N GLU A 200 -15.79 22.47 17.42
CA GLU A 200 -14.46 22.28 16.84
C GLU A 200 -13.63 21.37 17.76
N VAL A 201 -12.83 20.50 17.16
CA VAL A 201 -11.87 19.67 17.88
C VAL A 201 -10.51 19.82 17.22
N GLU A 202 -9.52 20.19 18.02
CA GLU A 202 -8.14 20.35 17.60
C GLU A 202 -7.24 19.45 18.44
N ILE A 203 -6.23 18.84 17.82
CA ILE A 203 -5.23 18.03 18.52
C ILE A 203 -3.87 18.70 18.42
N GLU A 204 -3.36 19.21 19.52
CA GLU A 204 -1.96 19.63 19.63
C GLU A 204 -1.10 18.39 19.96
N THR A 205 0.07 18.28 19.31
CA THR A 205 1.00 17.18 19.57
C THR A 205 2.42 17.70 19.61
N GLU A 206 3.12 17.41 20.70
CA GLU A 206 4.56 17.65 20.83
C GLU A 206 5.29 16.30 20.78
N ILE A 207 6.26 16.17 19.88
CA ILE A 207 7.01 14.93 19.68
C ILE A 207 8.47 15.15 20.05
N ASP A 208 8.95 14.41 21.03
CA ASP A 208 10.37 14.26 21.35
C ASP A 208 10.95 13.13 20.50
N THR A 209 11.74 13.51 19.49
CA THR A 209 12.38 12.59 18.54
C THR A 209 13.59 11.85 19.14
N VAL A 210 14.13 12.31 20.26
CA VAL A 210 15.25 11.66 20.96
C VAL A 210 14.74 10.50 21.81
N THR A 211 13.64 10.70 22.53
CA THR A 211 13.06 9.66 23.39
C THR A 211 11.94 8.85 22.74
N ASN A 212 11.53 9.21 21.51
CA ASN A 212 10.38 8.63 20.81
C ASN A 212 9.11 8.68 21.68
N ARG A 213 8.82 9.88 22.19
CA ARG A 213 7.66 10.16 23.03
C ARG A 213 6.83 11.31 22.47
N ALA A 214 5.51 11.19 22.61
CA ALA A 214 4.56 12.22 22.22
C ALA A 214 3.70 12.65 23.41
N ASP A 215 3.51 13.95 23.57
CA ASP A 215 2.49 14.52 24.44
C ASP A 215 1.34 15.06 23.58
N ILE A 216 0.13 14.71 23.96
CA ILE A 216 -1.07 15.00 23.18
C ILE A 216 -2.01 15.84 24.03
N LYS A 217 -2.54 16.89 23.41
CA LYS A 217 -3.60 17.71 23.99
C LYS A 217 -4.75 17.84 22.99
N ILE A 218 -5.88 17.25 23.35
CA ILE A 218 -7.12 17.27 22.57
C ILE A 218 -7.97 18.43 23.11
N ILE A 219 -8.20 19.44 22.28
CA ILE A 219 -8.92 20.66 22.63
C ILE A 219 -10.30 20.59 21.96
N ALA A 220 -11.34 20.50 22.78
CA ALA A 220 -12.74 20.47 22.38
C ALA A 220 -13.40 21.83 22.64
N ARG A 221 -13.86 22.49 21.58
CA ARG A 221 -14.59 23.76 21.62
C ARG A 221 -16.05 23.50 21.25
N PRO A 222 -16.97 23.40 22.22
CA PRO A 222 -18.37 23.10 21.92
C PRO A 222 -19.08 24.21 21.15
N ASN A 223 -18.65 25.47 21.29
CA ASN A 223 -19.35 26.64 20.74
C ASN A 223 -20.83 26.67 21.19
N ASP A 224 -21.73 27.20 20.36
CA ASP A 224 -23.13 27.44 20.74
C ASP A 224 -23.99 26.17 20.66
N LYS A 225 -24.79 25.96 21.71
CA LYS A 225 -25.85 24.96 21.73
C LYS A 225 -27.06 25.48 20.94
N SER A 226 -27.58 24.65 20.05
CA SER A 226 -28.65 25.00 19.14
C SER A 226 -29.79 24.01 19.20
N TYR A 227 -30.98 24.49 18.86
CA TYR A 227 -32.21 23.70 18.82
C TYR A 227 -32.88 23.87 17.45
N PHE A 228 -33.40 22.78 16.89
CA PHE A 228 -34.22 22.87 15.70
C PHE A 228 -35.59 23.44 16.07
N THR A 229 -35.98 24.55 15.44
CA THR A 229 -37.25 25.21 15.71
C THR A 229 -38.31 24.83 14.68
N ASN A 230 -38.05 25.12 13.40
CA ASN A 230 -38.95 24.79 12.29
C ASN A 230 -38.19 23.97 11.27
N ILE A 231 -38.80 22.87 10.81
CA ILE A 231 -38.27 22.04 9.72
C ILE A 231 -39.19 22.24 8.52
N THR A 232 -38.68 22.85 7.46
CA THR A 232 -39.40 23.00 6.19
C THR A 232 -38.88 21.97 5.21
N ILE A 233 -39.79 21.21 4.59
CA ILE A 233 -39.47 20.21 3.56
C ILE A 233 -40.02 20.72 2.23
N GLU A 234 -39.13 20.92 1.25
CA GLU A 234 -39.49 21.35 -0.10
C GLU A 234 -39.10 20.29 -1.13
N GLY A 235 -40.01 19.93 -2.03
CA GLY A 235 -39.78 18.95 -3.10
C GLY A 235 -41.02 18.70 -3.95
N ASP A 236 -40.81 18.29 -5.21
CA ASP A 236 -41.90 17.91 -6.12
C ASP A 236 -42.52 16.59 -5.66
N LEU A 237 -43.81 16.62 -5.31
CA LEU A 237 -44.57 15.51 -4.75
C LEU A 237 -44.63 14.32 -5.73
N SER A 238 -43.78 13.31 -5.53
CA SER A 238 -43.96 11.98 -6.13
C SER A 238 -44.01 10.85 -5.09
N VAL A 239 -43.95 11.20 -3.80
CA VAL A 239 -44.06 10.23 -2.71
C VAL A 239 -45.31 10.60 -1.89
N PRO A 240 -46.35 9.76 -1.85
CA PRO A 240 -47.46 9.98 -0.95
C PRO A 240 -46.95 10.00 0.50
N GLU A 241 -47.44 10.93 1.31
CA GLU A 241 -47.32 10.87 2.78
C GLU A 241 -47.74 9.46 3.22
N ARG A 242 -46.81 8.67 3.75
CA ARG A 242 -47.11 7.28 4.12
C ARG A 242 -48.01 7.24 5.36
N ILE A 243 -48.94 6.27 5.30
CA ILE A 243 -49.81 5.73 6.35
C ILE A 243 -49.03 5.42 7.63
#